data_AF-X1NSY1-F1
#
_entry.id   AF-X1NSY1-F1
#
_cell.length_a   1.000
_cell.length_b   1.000
_cell.length_c   1.000
_cell.angle_alpha   90.00
_cell.angle_beta   90.00
_cell.angle_gamma   90.00
#
_symmetry.space_group_name_H-M   'P 1'
#
loop_
_entity.id
_entity.type
_entity.pdbx_description
1 polymer ?
#
loop_
_entity_poly.entity_id
_entity_poly.type
_entity_poly.pdbx_seq_one_letter_code
_entity_poly.pdbx_strand_id
1 'polypeptide(L)'
;FDGEQIDISGQPPHLLSVPLERLAREEGGNKLFSNSVAVGAALGVLDYRFDILAQVLREVFGRRGEETVQNNIKAARAGYDFTRENYKNSQLSPLESGKSDKKMLISGNEALSLGAVSEASVEGEYFPPQE
;
A
#
# COMPACT_ATOMS: atom_id res chain seq x y z
N PHE A 1 -12.65 -9.30 -0.28
CA PHE A 1 -12.16 -10.69 -0.23
C PHE A 1 -12.27 -11.29 -1.62
N ASP A 2 -11.62 -12.42 -1.89
CA ASP A 2 -11.75 -13.10 -3.18
C ASP A 2 -12.86 -14.17 -3.12
N GLY A 3 -14.05 -13.83 -3.61
CA GLY A 3 -15.19 -14.75 -3.60
C GLY A 3 -15.17 -15.82 -4.69
N GLU A 4 -14.24 -15.75 -5.64
CA GLU A 4 -13.99 -16.88 -6.56
C GLU A 4 -13.18 -17.99 -5.86
N GLN A 5 -12.39 -17.62 -4.84
CA GLN A 5 -11.49 -18.53 -4.12
C GLN A 5 -11.98 -18.93 -2.73
N ILE A 6 -12.84 -18.12 -2.11
CA ILE A 6 -13.29 -18.31 -0.72
C ILE A 6 -14.81 -18.28 -0.67
N ASP A 7 -15.42 -19.37 -0.21
CA ASP A 7 -16.83 -19.38 0.20
C ASP A 7 -16.94 -18.87 1.64
N ILE A 8 -17.75 -17.82 1.83
CA ILE A 8 -18.03 -17.21 3.13
C ILE A 8 -19.53 -17.20 3.46
N SER A 9 -20.24 -18.26 3.07
CA SER A 9 -21.61 -18.54 3.50
C SER A 9 -21.78 -18.37 5.03
N GLY A 10 -22.59 -17.38 5.44
CA GLY A 10 -22.93 -17.08 6.84
C GLY A 10 -22.27 -15.86 7.49
N GLN A 11 -21.52 -15.05 6.73
CA GLN A 11 -20.79 -13.87 7.25
C GLN A 11 -21.54 -12.52 7.08
N PRO A 12 -21.15 -11.46 7.83
CA PRO A 12 -21.92 -10.21 7.93
C PRO A 12 -22.20 -9.50 6.59
N PRO A 13 -23.24 -8.64 6.53
CA PRO A 13 -23.80 -8.07 5.29
C PRO A 13 -22.90 -7.04 4.56
N HIS A 14 -21.69 -6.76 5.05
CA HIS A 14 -20.81 -5.71 4.53
C HIS A 14 -19.53 -6.24 3.85
N LEU A 15 -19.61 -7.44 3.28
CA LEU A 15 -18.50 -8.07 2.60
C LEU A 15 -18.49 -7.71 1.10
N LEU A 16 -17.35 -7.23 0.62
CA LEU A 16 -17.13 -6.92 -0.80
C LEU A 16 -16.31 -8.03 -1.47
N SER A 17 -16.93 -8.73 -2.42
CA SER A 17 -16.27 -9.75 -3.23
C SER A 17 -15.53 -9.11 -4.40
N VAL A 18 -14.22 -9.26 -4.45
CA VAL A 18 -13.37 -8.74 -5.52
C VAL A 18 -12.55 -9.91 -6.04
N PRO A 19 -12.58 -10.24 -7.34
CA PRO A 19 -11.87 -11.38 -7.88
C PRO A 19 -10.37 -11.08 -8.00
N LEU A 20 -9.67 -11.13 -6.86
CA LEU A 20 -8.31 -10.63 -6.69
C LEU A 20 -7.33 -11.37 -7.60
N GLU A 21 -7.36 -12.70 -7.59
CA GLU A 21 -6.42 -13.51 -8.37
C GLU A 21 -6.67 -13.38 -9.87
N ARG A 22 -7.93 -13.34 -10.29
CA ARG A 22 -8.30 -13.18 -11.70
C ARG A 22 -7.82 -11.83 -12.24
N LEU A 23 -8.15 -10.74 -11.55
CA LEU A 23 -7.69 -9.39 -11.95
C LEU A 23 -6.16 -9.27 -11.93
N ALA A 24 -5.48 -9.91 -10.97
CA ALA A 24 -4.02 -9.90 -10.91
C ALA A 24 -3.38 -10.61 -12.12
N ARG A 25 -3.98 -11.70 -12.59
CA ARG A 25 -3.51 -12.44 -13.76
C ARG A 25 -3.83 -11.71 -15.06
N GLU A 26 -5.05 -11.21 -15.21
CA GLU A 26 -5.51 -10.53 -16.42
C GLU A 26 -4.77 -9.19 -16.64
N GLU A 27 -4.69 -8.35 -15.60
CA GLU A 27 -4.18 -6.98 -15.74
C GLU A 27 -2.73 -6.81 -15.29
N GLY A 28 -2.33 -7.57 -14.26
CA GLY A 28 -0.96 -7.57 -13.74
C GLY A 28 -0.05 -8.63 -14.37
N GLY A 29 -0.60 -9.58 -15.12
CA GLY A 29 0.14 -10.68 -15.75
C GLY A 29 0.57 -11.81 -14.80
N ASN A 30 0.29 -11.71 -13.49
CA ASN A 30 0.63 -12.75 -12.52
C ASN A 30 -0.22 -12.66 -11.24
N LYS A 31 -0.62 -13.81 -10.69
CA LYS A 31 -1.34 -13.90 -9.40
C LYS A 31 -0.61 -13.25 -8.22
N LEU A 32 0.71 -13.07 -8.30
CA LEU A 32 1.48 -12.41 -7.25
C LEU A 32 1.04 -10.95 -7.02
N PHE A 33 0.36 -10.32 -7.99
CA PHE A 33 -0.15 -8.97 -7.88
C PHE A 33 -1.53 -8.87 -7.20
N SER A 34 -2.10 -9.96 -6.67
CA SER A 34 -3.39 -9.93 -5.95
C SER A 34 -3.41 -8.94 -4.79
N ASN A 35 -2.29 -8.74 -4.10
CA ASN A 35 -2.18 -7.73 -3.03
C ASN A 35 -2.37 -6.31 -3.57
N SER A 36 -1.84 -6.04 -4.77
CA SER A 36 -1.98 -4.73 -5.41
C SER A 36 -3.41 -4.49 -5.84
N VAL A 37 -4.09 -5.51 -6.39
CA VAL A 37 -5.55 -5.49 -6.64
C VAL A 37 -6.31 -5.17 -5.35
N ALA A 38 -6.00 -5.86 -4.25
CA ALA A 38 -6.69 -5.68 -2.97
C ALA A 38 -6.52 -4.25 -2.41
N VAL A 39 -5.32 -3.67 -2.47
CA VAL A 39 -5.07 -2.29 -2.04
C VAL A 39 -5.80 -1.29 -2.93
N GLY A 40 -5.78 -1.51 -4.25
CA GLY A 40 -6.52 -0.70 -5.21
C GLY A 40 -8.03 -0.73 -4.93
N ALA A 41 -8.58 -1.92 -4.71
CA ALA A 41 -9.98 -2.13 -4.34
C ALA A 41 -10.35 -1.41 -3.03
N ALA A 42 -9.52 -1.49 -2.00
CA ALA A 42 -9.75 -0.78 -0.74
C ALA A 42 -9.80 0.75 -0.95
N LEU A 43 -8.89 1.30 -1.76
CA LEU A 43 -8.87 2.74 -2.07
C LEU A 43 -10.04 3.18 -2.95
N GLY A 44 -10.52 2.31 -3.84
CA GLY A 44 -11.70 2.56 -4.67
C GLY A 44 -12.98 2.62 -3.84
N VAL A 45 -13.06 1.87 -2.75
CA VAL A 45 -14.16 1.94 -1.77
C VAL A 45 -14.09 3.20 -0.92
N LEU A 46 -12.87 3.66 -0.58
CA LEU A 46 -12.64 4.86 0.23
C LEU A 46 -12.75 6.19 -0.56
N ASP A 47 -13.11 6.13 -1.84
CA ASP A 47 -13.09 7.26 -2.78
C ASP A 47 -11.79 8.08 -2.71
N TYR A 48 -10.66 7.38 -2.56
CA TYR A 48 -9.36 8.02 -2.44
C TYR A 48 -8.68 8.19 -3.80
N ARG A 49 -7.76 9.13 -3.91
CA ARG A 49 -7.12 9.45 -5.20
C ARG A 49 -6.10 8.38 -5.58
N PHE A 50 -6.29 7.77 -6.76
CA PHE A 50 -5.44 6.66 -7.24
C PHE A 50 -4.00 7.08 -7.57
N ASP A 51 -3.77 8.35 -7.94
CA ASP A 51 -2.44 8.89 -8.24
C ASP A 51 -1.47 8.73 -7.07
N ILE A 52 -1.96 8.89 -5.84
CA ILE A 52 -1.18 8.70 -4.62
C ILE A 52 -0.69 7.24 -4.53
N LEU A 53 -1.59 6.28 -4.76
CA LEU A 53 -1.20 4.86 -4.76
C LEU A 53 -0.18 4.56 -5.85
N ALA A 54 -0.38 5.08 -7.06
CA ALA A 54 0.55 4.88 -8.16
C ALA A 54 1.94 5.45 -7.84
N GLN A 55 2.02 6.58 -7.13
CA GLN A 55 3.29 7.12 -6.65
C GLN A 55 3.95 6.19 -5.61
N VAL A 56 3.20 5.76 -4.60
CA VAL A 56 3.71 4.84 -3.57
C VAL A 56 4.23 3.54 -4.19
N LEU A 57 3.52 2.97 -5.17
CA LEU A 57 3.95 1.75 -5.85
C LEU A 57 5.28 1.95 -6.62
N ARG A 58 5.49 3.13 -7.22
CA ARG A 58 6.78 3.48 -7.85
C ARG A 58 7.90 3.60 -6.83
N GLU A 59 7.65 4.24 -5.69
CA GLU A 59 8.65 4.40 -4.64
C GLU A 59 9.05 3.05 -4.00
N VAL A 60 8.07 2.19 -3.73
CA VAL A 60 8.29 0.88 -3.10
C VAL A 60 8.95 -0.12 -4.05
N PHE A 61 8.48 -0.19 -5.30
CA PHE A 61 8.93 -1.22 -6.25
C PHE A 61 9.92 -0.73 -7.30
N GLY A 62 10.28 0.57 -7.33
CA GLY A 62 11.18 1.14 -8.34
C GLY A 62 12.53 0.44 -8.43
N ARG A 63 13.06 -0.04 -7.31
CA ARG A 63 14.32 -0.82 -7.28
C ARG A 63 14.21 -2.21 -7.93
N ARG A 64 13.00 -2.71 -8.17
CA ARG A 64 12.71 -4.03 -8.78
C ARG A 64 12.46 -3.96 -10.30
N GLY A 65 12.60 -2.78 -10.89
CA GLY A 65 12.48 -2.55 -12.33
C GLY A 65 11.10 -2.05 -12.78
N GLU A 66 11.10 -1.34 -13.92
CA GLU A 66 9.94 -0.62 -14.43
C GLU A 66 8.77 -1.55 -14.77
N GLU A 67 9.03 -2.74 -15.31
CA GLU A 67 7.99 -3.73 -15.62
C GLU A 67 7.22 -4.14 -14.35
N THR A 68 7.93 -4.44 -13.26
CA THR A 68 7.31 -4.79 -11.97
C THR A 68 6.44 -3.66 -11.45
N VAL A 69 6.91 -2.42 -11.57
CA VAL A 69 6.17 -1.22 -11.16
C VAL A 69 4.89 -1.08 -11.97
N GLN A 70 4.97 -1.17 -13.30
CA GLN A 70 3.81 -1.04 -14.19
C GLN A 70 2.79 -2.16 -13.97
N ASN A 71 3.23 -3.40 -13.78
CA ASN A 71 2.34 -4.53 -13.51
C ASN A 71 1.61 -4.36 -12.16
N ASN A 72 2.30 -3.86 -11.13
CA ASN A 72 1.66 -3.52 -9.86
C ASN A 72 0.61 -2.40 -10.02
N ILE A 73 0.93 -1.35 -10.77
CA ILE A 73 0.02 -0.22 -11.03
C ILE A 73 -1.21 -0.68 -11.79
N LYS A 74 -1.05 -1.52 -12.83
CA LYS A 74 -2.18 -2.08 -13.60
C LYS A 74 -3.07 -2.95 -12.72
N ALA A 75 -2.49 -3.87 -11.96
CA ALA A 75 -3.24 -4.71 -11.04
C ALA A 75 -4.00 -3.88 -9.98
N ALA A 76 -3.34 -2.87 -9.40
CA ALA A 76 -4.00 -1.97 -8.45
C ALA A 76 -5.13 -1.16 -9.10
N ARG A 77 -4.92 -0.69 -10.34
CA ARG A 77 -5.94 0.03 -11.11
C ARG A 77 -7.17 -0.83 -11.34
N ALA A 78 -6.97 -2.09 -11.71
CA ALA A 78 -8.04 -3.06 -11.92
C ALA A 78 -8.92 -3.23 -10.66
N GLY A 79 -8.30 -3.36 -9.49
CA GLY A 79 -9.05 -3.46 -8.23
C GLY A 79 -9.81 -2.17 -7.89
N TYR A 80 -9.17 -1.02 -8.10
CA TYR A 80 -9.77 0.30 -7.88
C TYR A 80 -11.01 0.50 -8.77
N ASP A 81 -10.86 0.30 -10.07
CA ASP A 81 -11.93 0.49 -11.05
C ASP A 81 -13.07 -0.53 -10.81
N PHE A 82 -12.73 -1.80 -10.56
CA PHE A 82 -13.72 -2.85 -10.27
C PHE A 82 -14.62 -2.46 -9.09
N THR A 83 -14.05 -1.96 -7.99
CA THR A 83 -14.86 -1.60 -6.81
C THR A 83 -15.69 -0.34 -7.04
N ARG A 84 -15.16 0.65 -7.77
CA ARG A 84 -15.89 1.86 -8.16
C ARG A 84 -17.08 1.56 -9.06
N GLU A 85 -16.97 0.55 -9.92
CA GLU A 85 -18.04 0.15 -10.83
C GLU A 85 -19.10 -0.72 -10.16
N ASN A 86 -18.67 -1.72 -9.38
CA ASN A 86 -19.55 -2.77 -8.83
C ASN A 86 -20.12 -2.42 -7.44
N TYR A 87 -19.48 -1.52 -6.69
CA TYR A 87 -19.84 -1.20 -5.30
C TYR A 87 -20.10 0.30 -5.07
N LYS A 88 -20.80 0.94 -6.02
CA LYS A 88 -21.16 2.37 -5.95
C LYS A 88 -21.93 2.75 -4.67
N ASN A 89 -22.77 1.86 -4.17
CA ASN A 89 -23.58 2.09 -2.97
C ASN A 89 -22.85 1.80 -1.65
N SER A 90 -21.63 1.25 -1.74
CA SER A 90 -20.79 0.92 -0.58
C SER A 90 -19.57 1.83 -0.48
N GLN A 91 -19.55 2.93 -1.25
CA GLN A 91 -18.51 3.94 -1.17
C GLN A 91 -18.55 4.59 0.22
N LEU A 92 -17.39 4.67 0.86
CA LEU A 92 -17.22 5.39 2.12
C LEU A 92 -16.97 6.87 1.83
N SER A 93 -17.18 7.71 2.84
CA SER A 93 -16.88 9.14 2.73
C SER A 93 -15.42 9.34 2.30
N PRO A 94 -15.14 10.28 1.38
CA PRO A 94 -13.77 10.57 0.96
C PRO A 94 -12.90 10.91 2.17
N LEU A 95 -11.73 10.30 2.24
CA LEU A 95 -10.75 10.68 3.26
C LEU A 95 -10.27 12.10 2.99
N GLU A 96 -10.43 12.98 3.98
CA GLU A 96 -9.90 14.34 3.90
C GLU A 96 -8.36 14.28 3.81
N SER A 97 -7.82 15.00 2.83
CA SER A 97 -6.38 15.20 2.75
C SER A 97 -5.95 16.16 3.88
N GLY A 98 -5.26 15.62 4.88
CA GLY A 98 -4.66 16.45 5.95
C GLY A 98 -3.51 17.32 5.42
N LYS A 99 -3.05 18.27 6.25
CA LYS A 99 -1.86 19.07 5.94
C LYS A 99 -0.65 18.16 5.70
N SER A 100 0.00 18.34 4.56
CA SER A 100 1.25 17.68 4.20
C SER A 100 2.42 18.37 4.89
N ASP A 101 2.47 18.29 6.22
CA ASP A 101 3.68 18.61 6.96
C ASP A 101 4.68 17.46 6.78
N LYS A 102 5.99 17.76 6.80
CA LYS A 102 7.04 16.73 6.75
C LYS A 102 6.95 15.84 8.00
N LYS A 103 6.20 14.75 7.91
CA LYS A 103 6.05 13.74 8.97
C LYS A 103 6.91 12.52 8.64
N MET A 104 7.49 11.91 9.67
CA MET A 104 8.19 10.62 9.55
C MET A 104 7.24 9.50 9.92
N LEU A 105 7.16 8.47 9.09
CA LEU A 105 6.51 7.21 9.42
C LEU A 105 7.61 6.21 9.83
N ILE A 106 7.70 5.96 11.13
CA ILE A 106 8.72 5.06 11.72
C ILE A 106 8.05 4.10 12.71
N SER A 107 8.56 2.89 12.77
CA SER A 107 8.24 1.90 13.79
C SER A 107 8.97 2.21 15.11
N GLY A 108 8.53 1.59 16.21
CA GLY A 108 9.17 1.79 17.53
C GLY A 108 10.63 1.38 17.57
N ASN A 109 11.01 0.30 16.87
CA ASN A 109 12.40 -0.13 16.78
C ASN A 109 13.25 0.87 15.99
N GLU A 110 12.72 1.40 14.87
CA GLU A 110 13.41 2.45 14.10
C GLU A 110 13.58 3.73 14.93
N ALA A 111 12.55 4.13 15.70
CA ALA A 111 12.63 5.28 16.59
C ALA A 111 13.70 5.09 17.69
N LEU A 112 13.76 3.90 18.31
CA LEU A 112 14.77 3.57 19.32
C LEU A 112 16.19 3.64 18.72
N SER A 113 16.41 3.00 17.57
CA SER A 113 17.71 3.01 16.90
C SER A 113 18.12 4.42 16.46
N LEU A 114 17.18 5.21 15.92
CA LEU A 114 17.44 6.61 15.56
C LEU A 114 17.76 7.46 16.79
N GLY A 115 17.10 7.24 17.92
CA GLY A 115 17.41 7.90 19.19
C GLY A 115 18.83 7.60 19.66
N ALA A 116 19.22 6.32 19.66
CA ALA A 116 20.56 5.88 20.07
C ALA A 116 21.67 6.45 19.16
N VAL A 117 21.47 6.44 17.83
CA VAL A 117 22.42 7.04 16.88
C VAL A 117 22.50 8.56 17.05
N SER A 118 21.36 9.21 17.30
CA SER A 118 21.31 10.66 17.51
C SER A 118 22.06 11.05 18.78
N GLU A 119 21.91 10.31 19.87
CA GLU A 119 22.65 10.50 21.13
C GLU A 119 24.15 10.22 20.97
N ALA A 120 24.53 9.08 20.37
CA ALA A 120 25.93 8.72 20.14
C ALA A 120 26.67 9.71 19.22
N SER A 121 25.94 10.39 18.33
CA SER A 121 26.49 11.48 17.50
C SER A 121 26.74 12.77 18.29
N VAL A 122 26.16 12.93 19.49
CA VAL A 122 26.43 14.04 20.40
C VAL A 122 27.63 13.75 21.30
N GLU A 123 27.89 12.48 21.65
CA GLU A 123 29.07 12.04 22.41
C GLU A 123 30.28 11.67 21.53
N GLY A 124 30.62 12.51 20.55
CA GLY A 124 31.87 12.40 19.80
C GLY A 124 33.09 12.76 20.66
N GLU A 125 33.43 11.97 21.68
CA GLU A 125 34.69 12.11 22.41
C GLU A 125 35.86 11.65 21.54
N TYR A 126 36.67 12.62 21.09
CA TYR A 126 37.97 12.39 20.48
C TYR A 126 38.94 11.88 21.55
N PHE A 127 39.27 10.58 21.50
CA PHE A 127 40.36 10.00 22.27
C PHE A 127 41.66 10.05 21.44
N PRO A 128 42.61 10.96 21.73
CA PRO A 128 43.91 10.94 21.07
C PRO A 128 44.70 9.69 21.48
N PRO A 129 45.53 9.14 20.56
CA PRO A 129 46.43 8.04 20.90
C PRO A 129 47.40 8.49 22.00
N GLN A 130 47.58 7.65 23.02
CA GLN A 130 48.59 7.87 24.06
C GLN A 130 49.93 7.33 23.57
N GLU A 131 50.95 8.18 23.60
CA GLU A 131 52.36 7.87 23.27
C GLU A 131 53.02 6.94 24.29
#